data_AF-A0A1R1LTL9-F1
#
_entry.id   AF-A0A1R1LTL9-F1
#
_cell.length_a   1.000
_cell.length_b   1.000
_cell.length_c   1.000
_cell.angle_alpha   90.00
_cell.angle_beta   90.00
_cell.angle_gamma   90.00
#
_symmetry.space_group_name_H-M   'P 1'
#
loop_
_entity.id
_entity.type
_entity.pdbx_description
1 polymer ?
#
loop_
_entity_poly.entity_id
_entity_poly.type
_entity_poly.pdbx_seq_one_letter_code
_entity_poly.pdbx_strand_id
1 'polypeptide(L)'
;MAETPIASMLRSWDHHTIEHLPKVIRKIPISKDDVAKLEALAEVYQLPTEDIIANLISNALREVEEKIPYVQGSKVVRIEEGDPIYEDAGLMPKYLKAKERLERKAG
;
A
#
# COMPACT_ATOMS: atom_id res chain seq x y z
N MET A 1 -9.90 17.74 3.01
CA MET A 1 -9.71 16.31 3.36
C MET A 1 -8.31 15.94 2.92
N ALA A 2 -7.55 15.21 3.74
CA ALA A 2 -6.27 14.67 3.27
C ALA A 2 -6.54 13.73 2.09
N GLU A 3 -5.66 13.76 1.12
CA GLU A 3 -5.77 12.94 -0.07
C GLU A 3 -5.36 11.50 0.22
N THR A 4 -6.17 10.53 -0.23
CA THR A 4 -5.87 9.11 -0.02
C THR A 4 -4.90 8.58 -1.07
N PRO A 5 -4.16 7.49 -0.78
CA PRO A 5 -3.32 6.82 -1.77
C PRO A 5 -4.09 6.46 -3.06
N ILE A 6 -5.33 5.99 -2.94
CA ILE A 6 -6.19 5.68 -4.09
C ILE A 6 -6.54 6.93 -4.91
N ALA A 7 -6.89 8.04 -4.25
CA ALA A 7 -7.22 9.28 -4.96
C ALA A 7 -6.00 9.84 -5.73
N SER A 8 -4.81 9.75 -5.13
CA SER A 8 -3.55 10.13 -5.78
C SER A 8 -3.23 9.24 -6.99
N MET A 9 -3.41 7.93 -6.84
CA MET A 9 -3.23 6.96 -7.92
C MET A 9 -4.14 7.23 -9.12
N LEU A 10 -5.43 7.51 -8.91
CA LEU A 10 -6.36 7.79 -10.02
C LEU A 10 -5.88 8.97 -10.86
N ARG A 11 -5.35 10.02 -10.23
CA ARG A 11 -4.76 11.15 -10.97
C ARG A 11 -3.49 10.76 -11.71
N SER A 12 -2.67 9.84 -11.18
CA SER A 12 -1.49 9.37 -11.92
C SER A 12 -1.86 8.66 -13.22
N TRP A 13 -3.01 7.96 -13.24
CA TRP A 13 -3.54 7.32 -14.44
C TRP A 13 -4.02 8.35 -15.46
N ASP A 14 -4.69 9.43 -15.02
CA ASP A 14 -5.09 10.54 -15.91
C ASP A 14 -3.89 11.18 -16.62
N HIS A 15 -2.72 11.22 -15.97
CA HIS A 15 -1.50 11.80 -16.52
C HIS A 15 -0.59 10.75 -17.20
N HIS A 16 -1.07 9.51 -17.39
CA HIS A 16 -0.31 8.37 -17.91
C HIS A 16 1.09 8.21 -17.30
N THR A 17 1.25 8.57 -16.03
CA THR A 17 2.51 8.43 -15.32
C THR A 17 2.51 7.09 -14.59
N ILE A 18 3.24 6.11 -15.14
CA ILE A 18 3.43 4.80 -14.48
C ILE A 18 4.88 4.68 -14.02
N GLU A 19 5.07 4.47 -12.72
CA GLU A 19 6.39 4.17 -12.18
C GLU A 19 6.82 2.75 -12.54
N HIS A 20 7.98 2.62 -13.17
CA HIS A 20 8.59 1.33 -13.49
C HIS A 20 9.47 0.85 -12.34
N LEU A 21 8.82 0.30 -11.30
CA LEU A 21 9.52 -0.42 -10.23
C LEU A 21 9.83 -1.87 -10.63
N PRO A 22 10.83 -2.53 -10.01
CA PRO A 22 11.08 -3.95 -10.22
C PRO A 22 9.83 -4.79 -9.97
N LYS A 23 9.35 -5.48 -11.01
CA LYS A 23 8.12 -6.28 -10.96
C LYS A 23 8.43 -7.74 -10.72
N VAL A 24 7.58 -8.39 -9.93
CA VAL A 24 7.59 -9.84 -9.75
C VAL A 24 6.25 -10.40 -10.17
N ILE A 25 6.26 -11.39 -11.08
CA ILE A 25 5.01 -12.01 -11.56
C ILE A 25 4.45 -12.96 -10.51
N ARG A 26 3.16 -12.80 -10.22
CA ARG A 26 2.38 -13.68 -9.35
C ARG A 26 1.05 -14.01 -10.05
N LYS A 27 0.70 -15.29 -10.08
CA LYS A 27 -0.61 -15.74 -10.59
C LYS A 27 -1.56 -15.85 -9.41
N ILE A 28 -2.62 -15.05 -9.42
CA ILE A 28 -3.67 -15.07 -8.40
C ILE A 28 -5.04 -15.24 -9.08
N PRO A 29 -5.96 -16.03 -8.52
CA PRO A 29 -7.34 -16.05 -8.99
C PRO A 29 -8.04 -14.73 -8.62
N ILE A 30 -8.82 -14.19 -9.55
CA ILE A 30 -9.64 -12.99 -9.38
C ILE A 30 -11.09 -13.35 -9.71
N SER A 31 -12.05 -12.72 -9.02
CA SER A 31 -13.47 -12.94 -9.32
C SER A 31 -13.79 -12.48 -10.74
N LYS A 32 -14.74 -13.15 -11.43
CA LYS A 32 -15.13 -12.76 -12.79
C LYS A 32 -15.65 -11.33 -12.87
N ASP A 33 -16.37 -10.88 -11.84
CA ASP A 33 -16.91 -9.52 -11.75
C ASP A 33 -15.78 -8.48 -11.65
N ASP A 34 -14.77 -8.75 -10.84
CA ASP A 34 -13.64 -7.82 -10.70
C ASP A 34 -12.76 -7.80 -11.95
N VAL A 35 -12.64 -8.91 -12.68
CA VAL A 35 -11.95 -8.92 -13.99
C VAL A 35 -12.61 -7.91 -14.94
N ALA A 36 -13.94 -7.91 -15.06
CA ALA A 36 -14.65 -6.96 -15.92
C ALA A 36 -14.41 -5.50 -15.50
N LYS A 37 -14.38 -5.20 -14.19
CA LYS A 37 -14.07 -3.86 -13.69
C LYS A 37 -12.63 -3.44 -14.01
N LEU A 38 -11.68 -4.36 -13.84
CA LEU A 38 -10.26 -4.10 -14.11
C LEU A 38 -10.02 -3.84 -15.60
N GLU A 39 -10.65 -4.62 -16.48
CA GLU A 39 -10.58 -4.42 -17.93
C GLU A 39 -11.23 -3.09 -18.35
N ALA A 40 -12.38 -2.74 -17.78
CA ALA A 40 -13.02 -1.45 -18.04
C ALA A 40 -12.14 -0.26 -17.60
N LEU A 41 -11.48 -0.35 -16.45
CA LEU A 41 -10.53 0.66 -16.00
C LEU A 41 -9.33 0.76 -16.95
N ALA A 42 -8.78 -0.37 -17.38
CA ALA A 42 -7.69 -0.43 -18.34
C ALA A 42 -8.07 0.26 -19.67
N GLU A 43 -9.29 0.02 -20.17
CA GLU A 43 -9.82 0.65 -21.38
C GLU A 43 -9.97 2.16 -21.22
N VAL A 44 -10.64 2.62 -20.16
CA VAL A 44 -10.92 4.05 -19.91
C VAL A 44 -9.62 4.86 -19.76
N TYR A 45 -8.67 4.34 -18.99
CA TYR A 45 -7.40 5.01 -18.73
C TYR A 45 -6.31 4.71 -19.77
N GLN A 46 -6.60 3.86 -20.77
CA GLN A 46 -5.64 3.43 -21.80
C GLN A 46 -4.33 2.89 -21.22
N LEU A 47 -4.43 2.09 -20.14
CA LEU A 47 -3.29 1.48 -19.46
C LEU A 47 -3.38 -0.05 -19.55
N PRO A 48 -2.24 -0.77 -19.52
CA PRO A 48 -2.27 -2.23 -19.39
C PRO A 48 -3.03 -2.66 -18.12
N THR A 49 -3.88 -3.68 -18.23
CA THR A 49 -4.64 -4.21 -17.07
C THR A 49 -3.73 -4.63 -15.93
N GLU A 50 -2.54 -5.14 -16.24
CA GLU A 50 -1.51 -5.49 -15.26
C GLU A 50 -0.96 -4.28 -14.48
N ASP A 51 -0.86 -3.12 -15.12
CA ASP A 51 -0.47 -1.88 -14.44
C ASP A 51 -1.59 -1.33 -13.56
N ILE A 52 -2.85 -1.43 -14.01
CA ILE A 52 -4.03 -1.11 -13.18
C ILE A 52 -4.02 -1.95 -11.90
N ILE A 53 -3.87 -3.28 -12.04
CA ILE A 53 -3.84 -4.22 -10.90
C ILE A 53 -2.66 -3.91 -9.97
N ALA A 54 -1.45 -3.72 -10.52
CA ALA A 54 -0.26 -3.45 -9.73
C ALA A 54 -0.38 -2.14 -8.93
N ASN A 55 -0.92 -1.08 -9.55
CA ASN A 55 -1.16 0.20 -8.89
C ASN A 55 -2.22 0.07 -7.80
N LEU A 56 -3.33 -0.62 -8.06
CA LEU A 56 -4.39 -0.86 -7.07
C LEU A 56 -3.83 -1.59 -5.85
N ILE A 57 -3.08 -2.68 -6.05
CA ILE A 57 -2.47 -3.44 -4.95
C ILE A 57 -1.51 -2.56 -4.16
N SER A 58 -0.64 -1.81 -4.83
CA SER A 58 0.36 -0.97 -4.18
C SER A 58 -0.27 0.12 -3.32
N ASN A 59 -1.29 0.82 -3.86
CA ASN A 59 -1.95 1.90 -3.13
C ASN A 59 -2.89 1.37 -2.04
N ALA A 60 -3.56 0.24 -2.25
CA ALA A 60 -4.33 -0.42 -1.20
C ALA A 60 -3.44 -0.87 -0.03
N LEU A 61 -2.25 -1.41 -0.32
CA LEU A 61 -1.30 -1.80 0.73
C LEU A 61 -0.77 -0.58 1.50
N ARG A 62 -0.44 0.52 0.83
CA ARG A 62 -0.07 1.79 1.49
C ARG A 62 -1.17 2.28 2.41
N GLU A 63 -2.41 2.30 1.92
CA GLU A 63 -3.56 2.73 2.72
C GLU A 63 -3.81 1.78 3.90
N VAL A 64 -3.63 0.47 3.72
CA VAL A 64 -3.67 -0.49 4.84
C VAL A 64 -2.60 -0.16 5.88
N GLU A 65 -1.34 0.04 5.47
CA GLU A 65 -0.24 0.41 6.36
C GLU A 65 -0.55 1.69 7.16
N GLU A 66 -1.07 2.73 6.50
CA GLU A 66 -1.48 4.00 7.13
C GLU A 66 -2.64 3.85 8.11
N LYS A 67 -3.52 2.87 7.89
CA LYS A 67 -4.71 2.63 8.72
C LYS A 67 -4.48 1.62 9.84
N ILE A 68 -3.31 0.99 9.93
CA ILE A 68 -2.99 0.15 11.10
C ILE A 68 -3.01 1.05 12.34
N PRO A 69 -3.88 0.75 13.33
CA PRO A 69 -4.05 1.62 14.48
C PRO A 69 -2.81 1.58 15.37
N TYR A 70 -2.35 2.77 15.76
CA TYR A 70 -1.39 2.93 16.85
C TYR A 70 -2.04 2.53 18.17
N VAL A 71 -1.35 1.71 18.97
CA VAL A 71 -1.77 1.38 20.33
C VAL A 71 -0.67 1.80 21.28
N GLN A 72 -0.92 2.79 22.12
CA GLN A 72 0.07 3.30 23.07
C GLN A 72 0.51 2.20 24.05
N GLY A 73 1.81 1.90 24.08
CA GLY A 73 2.42 1.00 25.06
C GLY A 73 2.85 1.69 26.34
N SER A 74 3.54 0.93 27.20
CA SER A 74 3.99 1.43 28.51
C SER A 74 5.35 2.13 28.48
N LYS A 75 6.17 1.88 27.45
CA LYS A 75 7.52 2.42 27.38
C LYS A 75 7.57 3.71 26.56
N VAL A 76 8.21 4.75 27.11
CA VAL A 76 8.58 5.95 26.35
C VAL A 76 9.74 5.62 25.42
N VAL A 77 9.58 5.87 24.12
CA VAL A 77 10.61 5.62 23.09
C VAL A 77 11.28 6.89 22.60
N ARG A 78 10.61 8.03 22.74
CA ARG A 78 11.12 9.35 22.35
C ARG A 78 10.43 10.44 23.17
N ILE A 79 11.07 11.60 23.30
CA ILE A 79 10.45 12.81 23.81
C ILE A 79 10.51 13.85 22.68
N GLU A 80 9.37 14.39 22.26
CA GLU A 80 9.27 15.42 21.22
C GLU A 80 8.61 16.66 21.83
N GLU A 81 9.27 17.82 21.76
CA GLU A 81 8.81 19.11 22.32
C GLU A 81 8.36 19.06 23.80
N GLY A 82 8.87 18.09 24.57
CA GLY A 82 8.51 17.89 25.98
C GLY A 82 7.43 16.83 26.20
N ASP A 83 6.79 16.35 25.14
CA ASP A 83 5.77 15.29 25.21
C ASP A 83 6.39 13.90 25.00
N PRO A 84 6.09 12.92 25.88
CA PRO A 84 6.57 11.56 25.72
C PRO A 84 5.82 10.83 24.61
N ILE A 85 6.55 10.35 23.62
CA ILE A 85 6.06 9.42 22.60
C ILE A 85 6.33 8.00 23.10
N TYR A 86 5.27 7.20 23.20
CA TYR A 86 5.34 5.83 23.67
C TYR A 86 5.52 4.85 22.51
N GLU A 87 6.06 3.68 22.82
CA GLU A 87 6.11 2.57 21.88
C GLU A 87 4.71 2.26 21.33
N ASP A 88 4.66 1.77 20.11
CA ASP A 88 3.45 1.14 19.59
C ASP A 88 3.42 -0.32 20.10
N ALA A 89 2.41 -0.65 20.88
CA ALA A 89 2.10 -2.01 21.36
C ALA A 89 1.12 -2.75 20.44
N GLY A 90 0.72 -2.13 19.33
CA GLY A 90 -0.26 -2.63 18.36
C GLY A 90 0.29 -3.63 17.35
N LEU A 91 -0.32 -3.67 16.16
CA LEU A 91 0.06 -4.61 15.10
C LEU A 91 1.22 -4.11 14.24
N MET A 92 1.45 -2.78 14.17
CA MET A 92 2.49 -2.22 13.30
C MET A 92 3.90 -2.78 13.58
N PRO A 93 4.39 -2.89 14.83
CA PRO A 93 5.71 -3.47 15.08
C PRO A 93 5.82 -4.93 14.61
N LYS A 94 4.74 -5.73 14.76
CA LYS A 94 4.70 -7.12 14.30
C LYS A 94 4.73 -7.19 12.78
N TYR A 95 3.98 -6.32 12.11
CA TYR A 95 3.97 -6.19 10.66
C TYR A 95 5.36 -5.83 10.12
N LEU A 96 6.00 -4.78 10.64
CA LEU A 96 7.33 -4.33 10.24
C LEU A 96 8.39 -5.43 10.42
N LYS A 97 8.36 -6.12 11.57
CA LYS A 97 9.27 -7.26 11.82
C LYS A 97 9.06 -8.40 10.82
N ALA A 98 7.81 -8.68 10.44
CA ALA A 98 7.49 -9.71 9.45
C ALA A 98 7.97 -9.30 8.04
N LYS A 99 7.72 -8.05 7.64
CA LYS A 99 8.14 -7.46 6.36
C LYS A 99 9.66 -7.52 6.20
N GLU A 100 10.40 -6.99 7.17
CA GLU A 100 11.86 -6.94 7.15
C GLU A 100 12.50 -8.35 7.15
N ARG A 101 11.88 -9.32 7.82
CA ARG A 101 12.30 -10.73 7.77
C ARG A 101 12.08 -11.36 6.40
N LEU A 102 11.01 -10.99 5.68
CA LEU A 102 10.68 -11.54 4.37
C LEU A 102 11.52 -10.90 3.27
N GLU A 103 11.79 -9.60 3.35
CA GLU A 103 12.67 -8.88 2.42
C GLU A 103 14.10 -9.44 2.44
N ARG A 104 14.64 -9.72 3.62
CA ARG A 104 15.96 -10.37 3.79
C ARG A 104 16.05 -11.79 3.22
N LYS A 105 14.92 -12.47 3.01
CA LYS A 105 14.89 -13.80 2.36
C LYS A 105 14.79 -13.71 0.84
N ALA A 106 14.43 -12.54 0.32
CA ALA A 106 14.20 -12.30 -1.10
C ALA A 106 15.42 -11.69 -1.81
N GLY A 107 16.37 -11.13 -1.05
CA GLY A 107 17.70 -10.73 -1.54
C GLY A 107 18.72 -11.84 -1.36
#